data_AF-A0A2T3IQR8-F1
#
_entry.id   AF-A0A2T3IQR8-F1
#
_cell.length_a   1.000
_cell.length_b   1.000
_cell.length_c   1.000
_cell.angle_alpha   90.00
_cell.angle_beta   90.00
_cell.angle_gamma   90.00
#
_symmetry.space_group_name_H-M   'P 1'
#
loop_
_entity.id
_entity.type
_entity.pdbx_description
1 polymer ?
#
loop_
_entity_poly.entity_id
_entity_poly.type
_entity_poly.pdbx_seq_one_letter_code
_entity_poly.pdbx_strand_id
1 'polypeptide(L)'
;MPKGIIFICSAALLIAGCTHTNEGDIRFLPDQYVNKVEYNSLYHYGYNQGCESALAKVNVAEHTYSQDSTLINISTRFKSGWQQGYSACESGTEKMLYKLSNTQ
;
A
#
# COMPACT_ATOMS: atom_id res chain seq x y z
N MET A 1 -47.70 -18.59 44.32
CA MET A 1 -47.99 -18.40 42.87
C MET A 1 -48.98 -17.24 42.78
N PRO A 2 -48.84 -16.26 41.86
CA PRO A 2 -48.38 -16.31 40.45
C PRO A 2 -46.92 -15.84 40.29
N LYS A 3 -46.08 -16.23 39.32
CA LYS A 3 -46.10 -16.25 37.83
C LYS A 3 -46.08 -14.85 37.18
N GLY A 4 -44.98 -14.53 36.48
CA GLY A 4 -44.87 -13.40 35.54
C GLY A 4 -43.43 -12.88 35.43
N ILE A 5 -42.54 -13.52 34.67
CA ILE A 5 -42.12 -13.18 33.29
C ILE A 5 -41.20 -11.94 33.22
N ILE A 6 -39.95 -12.20 32.82
CA ILE A 6 -38.89 -11.26 32.44
C ILE A 6 -39.35 -10.40 31.26
N PHE A 7 -39.09 -9.09 31.28
CA PHE A 7 -39.08 -8.26 30.08
C PHE A 7 -37.76 -7.50 29.96
N ILE A 8 -36.91 -8.00 29.06
CA ILE A 8 -35.75 -7.30 28.51
C ILE A 8 -36.31 -6.33 27.47
N CYS A 9 -36.12 -5.02 27.68
CA CYS A 9 -36.30 -4.02 26.63
C CYS A 9 -34.95 -3.37 26.31
N SER A 10 -34.15 -4.11 25.55
CA SER A 10 -33.17 -3.51 24.66
C SER A 10 -33.93 -2.82 23.52
N ALA A 11 -33.85 -1.50 23.41
CA ALA A 11 -34.24 -0.78 22.21
C ALA A 11 -33.15 0.24 21.87
N ALA A 12 -32.67 0.11 20.64
CA ALA A 12 -31.44 0.63 20.09
C ALA A 12 -31.29 2.16 20.15
N LEU A 13 -30.05 2.59 20.40
CA LEU A 13 -29.54 3.92 20.07
C LEU A 13 -29.69 4.15 18.56
N LEU A 14 -30.66 4.96 18.16
CA LEU A 14 -30.75 5.51 16.81
C LEU A 14 -29.89 6.78 16.74
N ILE A 15 -28.60 6.61 16.46
CA ILE A 15 -27.75 7.70 16.01
C ILE A 15 -27.97 7.86 14.50
N ALA A 16 -28.94 8.68 14.12
CA ALA A 16 -29.10 9.11 12.74
C ALA A 16 -28.10 10.23 12.45
N GLY A 17 -26.88 9.86 12.04
CA GLY A 17 -25.89 10.80 11.51
C GLY A 17 -25.96 10.84 9.98
N CYS A 18 -26.70 11.78 9.41
CA CYS A 18 -26.62 12.09 7.98
C CYS A 18 -25.41 12.99 7.75
N THR A 19 -24.24 12.42 7.43
CA THR A 19 -23.13 13.19 6.86
C THR A 19 -23.30 13.23 5.34
N HIS A 20 -23.69 14.40 4.82
CA HIS A 20 -23.72 14.66 3.39
C HIS A 20 -22.28 14.94 2.93
N THR A 21 -21.60 13.94 2.37
CA THR A 21 -20.35 14.18 1.62
C THR A 21 -20.75 14.76 0.27
N ASN A 22 -20.44 16.04 0.05
CA ASN A 22 -20.43 16.57 -1.31
C ASN A 22 -19.43 15.76 -2.13
N GLU A 23 -19.83 15.28 -3.30
CA GLU A 23 -19.01 14.52 -4.26
C GLU A 23 -17.93 15.40 -4.94
N GLY A 24 -17.29 16.27 -4.17
CA GLY A 24 -16.00 16.84 -4.53
C GLY A 24 -14.94 15.85 -4.12
N ASP A 25 -14.42 15.11 -5.10
CA ASP A 25 -13.24 14.24 -5.06
C ASP A 25 -12.39 14.49 -3.79
N ILE A 26 -12.59 13.66 -2.76
CA ILE A 26 -11.81 13.77 -1.53
C ILE A 26 -10.39 13.35 -1.87
N ARG A 27 -9.54 14.33 -2.16
CA ARG A 27 -8.13 14.11 -2.41
C ARG A 27 -7.41 14.14 -1.07
N PHE A 28 -6.88 13.00 -0.68
CA PHE A 28 -6.13 12.83 0.57
C PHE A 28 -4.82 13.64 0.61
N LEU A 29 -4.35 14.13 -0.54
CA LEU A 29 -3.09 14.87 -0.67
C LEU A 29 -3.25 16.08 -1.61
N PRO A 30 -2.65 17.24 -1.29
CA PRO A 30 -2.59 18.39 -2.20
C PRO A 30 -1.93 18.04 -3.54
N ASP A 31 -2.35 18.68 -4.63
CA ASP A 31 -1.91 18.36 -6.00
C ASP A 31 -0.37 18.37 -6.20
N GLN A 32 0.36 19.18 -5.44
CA GLN A 32 1.83 19.20 -5.44
C GLN A 32 2.48 17.86 -5.00
N TYR A 33 1.71 17.01 -4.31
CA TYR A 33 2.11 15.67 -3.88
C TYR A 33 1.48 14.57 -4.77
N VAL A 34 0.64 14.95 -5.73
CA VAL A 34 0.06 14.04 -6.71
C VAL A 34 0.98 14.04 -7.93
N ASN A 35 1.78 12.99 -8.08
CA ASN A 35 2.58 12.81 -9.28
C ASN A 35 1.66 12.50 -10.47
N LYS A 36 1.98 13.05 -11.64
CA LYS A 36 1.24 12.82 -12.91
C LYS A 36 1.40 11.40 -13.47
N VAL A 37 2.29 10.60 -12.91
CA VAL A 37 2.42 9.18 -13.26
C VAL A 37 1.33 8.41 -12.52
N GLU A 38 0.43 7.75 -13.26
CA GLU A 38 -0.55 6.83 -12.69
C GLU A 38 0.18 5.70 -11.95
N TYR A 39 0.27 5.84 -10.63
CA TYR A 39 1.01 4.92 -9.80
C TYR A 39 0.25 3.60 -9.67
N ASN A 40 0.75 2.59 -10.37
CA ASN A 40 0.19 1.26 -10.23
C ASN A 40 0.76 0.58 -8.98
N SER A 41 -0.11 0.18 -8.07
CA SER A 41 0.25 -0.52 -6.82
C SER A 41 1.06 -1.80 -7.06
N LEU A 42 0.83 -2.53 -8.16
CA LEU A 42 1.60 -3.74 -8.50
C LEU A 42 3.04 -3.43 -8.92
N TYR A 43 3.26 -2.31 -9.62
CA TYR A 43 4.61 -1.89 -9.98
C TYR A 43 5.43 -1.56 -8.72
N HIS A 44 4.84 -0.84 -7.77
CA HIS A 44 5.49 -0.48 -6.50
C HIS A 44 5.75 -1.71 -5.63
N TYR A 45 4.75 -2.59 -5.55
CA TYR A 45 4.88 -3.84 -4.83
C TYR A 45 6.01 -4.70 -5.42
N GLY A 46 6.10 -4.77 -6.76
CA GLY A 46 7.22 -5.38 -7.46
C GLY A 46 8.55 -4.70 -7.12
N TYR A 47 8.62 -3.37 -7.22
CA TYR A 47 9.83 -2.59 -6.95
C TYR A 47 10.39 -2.84 -5.55
N ASN A 48 9.55 -2.78 -4.52
CA ASN A 48 9.97 -2.99 -3.14
C ASN A 48 10.55 -4.42 -2.98
N GLN A 49 9.85 -5.44 -3.48
CA GLN A 49 10.33 -6.81 -3.44
C GLN A 49 11.63 -7.03 -4.22
N GLY A 50 11.80 -6.34 -5.35
CA GLY A 50 13.02 -6.35 -6.13
C GLY A 50 14.20 -5.77 -5.35
N CYS A 51 14.00 -4.61 -4.72
CA CYS A 51 15.02 -3.95 -3.91
C CYS A 51 15.41 -4.82 -2.69
N GLU A 52 14.42 -5.34 -1.95
CA GLU A 52 14.64 -6.31 -0.85
C GLU A 52 15.51 -7.49 -1.29
N SER A 53 15.20 -8.06 -2.47
CA SER A 53 15.94 -9.19 -3.03
C SER A 53 17.38 -8.85 -3.39
N ALA A 54 17.63 -7.65 -3.92
CA ALA A 54 18.97 -7.20 -4.25
C ALA A 54 19.81 -6.97 -2.99
N LEU A 55 19.25 -6.33 -1.97
CA LEU A 55 19.91 -6.08 -0.69
C LEU A 55 20.22 -7.38 0.07
N ALA A 56 19.29 -8.33 0.05
CA ALA A 56 19.50 -9.66 0.60
C ALA A 56 20.65 -10.40 -0.12
N LYS A 57 20.73 -10.31 -1.46
CA LYS A 57 21.80 -10.96 -2.24
C LYS A 57 23.20 -10.44 -1.89
N VAL A 58 23.33 -9.16 -1.56
CA VAL A 58 24.61 -8.57 -1.14
C VAL A 58 24.81 -8.59 0.38
N ASN A 59 23.97 -9.33 1.11
CA ASN A 59 24.04 -9.55 2.57
C ASN A 59 23.92 -8.27 3.40
N VAL A 60 23.12 -7.28 2.96
CA VAL A 60 22.71 -6.20 3.87
C VAL A 60 21.80 -6.81 4.94
N ALA A 61 22.05 -6.48 6.20
CA ALA A 61 21.31 -7.02 7.34
C ALA A 61 19.80 -6.73 7.22
N GLU A 62 18.98 -7.61 7.80
CA GLU A 62 17.52 -7.47 7.88
C GLU A 62 16.73 -7.52 6.56
N HIS A 63 17.39 -7.79 5.43
CA HIS A 63 16.72 -8.02 4.15
C HIS A 63 16.61 -9.50 3.81
N THR A 64 15.51 -9.88 3.14
CA THR A 64 15.27 -11.26 2.67
C THR A 64 14.88 -11.25 1.20
N TYR A 65 15.28 -12.28 0.45
CA TYR A 65 14.84 -12.44 -0.93
C TYR A 65 13.31 -12.54 -1.00
N SER A 66 12.69 -11.67 -1.79
CA SER A 66 11.24 -11.61 -1.97
C SER A 66 10.88 -11.50 -3.44
N GLN A 67 10.11 -12.47 -3.94
CA GLN A 67 9.52 -12.39 -5.28
C GLN A 67 8.21 -13.16 -5.29
N ASP A 68 7.10 -12.44 -5.48
CA ASP A 68 5.78 -13.06 -5.64
C ASP A 68 5.75 -13.93 -6.89
N SER A 69 5.66 -15.25 -6.69
CA SER A 69 5.73 -16.26 -7.73
C SER A 69 4.52 -16.26 -8.67
N THR A 70 3.39 -15.71 -8.24
CA THR A 70 2.20 -15.58 -9.09
C THR A 70 2.36 -14.33 -9.96
N LEU A 71 2.58 -13.18 -9.33
CA LEU A 71 2.61 -11.89 -10.01
C LEU A 71 3.79 -11.75 -10.98
N ILE A 72 4.94 -12.37 -10.70
CA ILE A 72 6.09 -12.36 -11.61
C ILE A 72 5.76 -12.95 -12.99
N ASN A 73 4.78 -13.87 -13.05
CA ASN A 73 4.40 -14.58 -14.26
C ASN A 73 3.17 -13.99 -14.95
N ILE A 74 2.27 -13.33 -14.21
CA ILE A 74 0.99 -12.85 -14.76
C ILE A 74 0.91 -11.33 -14.92
N SER A 75 1.76 -10.57 -14.23
CA SER A 75 1.73 -9.11 -14.24
C SER A 75 3.02 -8.53 -14.79
N THR A 76 2.95 -8.01 -16.01
CA THR A 76 4.06 -7.26 -16.63
C THR A 76 4.48 -6.08 -15.76
N ARG A 77 3.52 -5.39 -15.13
CA ARG A 77 3.79 -4.26 -14.22
C ARG A 77 4.58 -4.70 -12.98
N PHE A 78 4.18 -5.79 -12.34
CA PHE A 78 4.92 -6.34 -11.20
C PHE A 78 6.34 -6.76 -11.62
N LYS A 79 6.46 -7.51 -12.73
CA LYS A 79 7.75 -7.95 -13.25
C LYS A 79 8.69 -6.79 -13.55
N SER A 80 8.20 -5.76 -14.24
CA SER A 80 8.98 -4.55 -14.52
C SER A 80 9.35 -3.78 -13.26
N GLY A 81 8.46 -3.72 -12.27
CA GLY A 81 8.74 -3.16 -10.96
C GLY A 81 9.86 -3.91 -10.25
N TRP A 82 9.73 -5.23 -10.15
CA TRP A 82 10.73 -6.10 -9.50
C TRP A 82 12.10 -5.99 -10.14
N GLN A 83 12.17 -6.02 -11.47
CA GLN A 83 13.44 -5.86 -12.19
C GLN A 83 14.09 -4.50 -11.91
N GLN A 84 13.31 -3.41 -11.95
CA GLN A 84 13.85 -2.07 -11.69
C GLN A 84 14.27 -1.89 -10.23
N GLY A 85 13.49 -2.38 -9.27
CA GLY A 85 13.84 -2.34 -7.85
C GLY A 85 15.12 -3.11 -7.55
N TYR A 86 15.26 -4.29 -8.15
CA TYR A 86 16.46 -5.10 -8.01
C TYR A 86 17.70 -4.36 -8.52
N SER A 87 17.66 -3.85 -9.76
CA SER A 87 18.76 -3.08 -10.33
C SER A 87 19.05 -1.79 -9.55
N ALA A 88 18.05 -1.16 -8.96
CA ALA A 88 18.26 0.07 -8.18
C ALA A 88 19.08 -0.18 -6.89
N CYS A 89 18.92 -1.35 -6.27
CA CYS A 89 19.49 -1.64 -4.95
C CYS A 89 20.66 -2.63 -4.98
N GLU A 90 21.08 -3.12 -6.16
CA GLU A 90 22.17 -4.12 -6.30
C GLU A 90 23.54 -3.66 -5.80
N SER A 91 23.72 -2.34 -5.59
CA SER A 91 24.91 -1.76 -4.97
C SER A 91 24.92 -1.83 -3.43
N GLY A 92 23.89 -2.41 -2.81
CA GLY A 92 23.79 -2.53 -1.35
C GLY A 92 23.26 -1.29 -0.65
N THR A 93 22.66 -0.36 -1.39
CA THR A 93 21.99 0.81 -0.82
C THR A 93 20.53 0.81 -1.24
N GLU A 94 19.63 0.85 -0.25
CA GLU A 94 18.20 1.00 -0.53
C GLU A 94 17.94 2.29 -1.32
N LYS A 95 17.15 2.16 -2.38
CA LYS A 95 16.70 3.29 -3.19
C LYS A 95 15.20 3.34 -3.09
N MET A 96 14.68 4.39 -2.48
CA MET A 96 13.28 4.72 -2.61
C MET A 96 13.00 5.03 -4.08
N LEU A 97 11.92 4.45 -4.62
CA LEU A 97 11.41 4.77 -5.96
C LEU A 97 11.21 6.28 -6.14
N TYR A 98 11.02 7.00 -5.02
CA TYR A 98 11.03 8.46 -4.94
C TYR A 98 12.23 8.94 -4.13
N LYS A 99 13.17 9.62 -4.80
CA LYS A 99 13.81 10.76 -4.14
C LYS A 99 12.73 11.83 -4.07
N LEU A 100 12.18 12.09 -2.88
CA LEU A 100 11.56 13.38 -2.56
C LEU A 100 12.66 14.47 -2.57
N SER A 101 13.36 14.64 -3.69
CA SER A 101 14.15 15.83 -3.92
C SER A 101 13.22 16.83 -4.58
N ASN A 102 12.57 17.63 -3.73
CA ASN A 102 12.25 19.00 -4.11
C ASN A 102 13.58 19.65 -4.52
N THR A 103 13.84 19.69 -5.82
CA THR A 103 14.82 20.60 -6.37
C THR A 103 14.20 21.13 -7.64
N GLN A 104 13.46 22.23 -7.44
CA GLN A 104 13.20 23.21 -8.49
C GLN A 104 14.52 23.72 -9.05
#